data_AF-A0A917GLP8-F1
#
_entry.id   AF-A0A917GLP8-F1
#
_cell.length_a   1.000
_cell.length_b   1.000
_cell.length_c   1.000
_cell.angle_alpha   90.00
_cell.angle_beta   90.00
_cell.angle_gamma   90.00
#
_symmetry.space_group_name_H-M   'P 1'
#
loop_
_entity.id
_entity.type
_entity.pdbx_description
1 polymer ?
#
loop_
_entity_poly.entity_id
_entity_poly.type
_entity_poly.pdbx_seq_one_letter_code
_entity_poly.pdbx_strand_id
1 'polypeptide(L)'
;MEPPVTSPRPPEPEEDATPLPATVVDLAAGQAQITPVVVDGEDRYEIELPDAPLREDDVESLAVALHAAQAGSAVLVDVEDYIEAVGPPGPDPEQ
;
A
#
# COMPACT_ATOMS: atom_id res chain seq x y z
N MET A 1 -31.79 45.57 -17.40
CA MET A 1 -32.08 44.28 -16.77
C MET A 1 -30.79 43.49 -16.83
N GLU A 2 -30.01 43.52 -15.76
CA GLU A 2 -28.74 42.79 -15.67
C GLU A 2 -29.02 41.41 -15.04
N PRO A 3 -28.54 40.29 -15.60
CA PRO A 3 -28.69 38.99 -14.98
C PRO A 3 -27.76 38.87 -13.76
N PRO A 4 -28.16 38.15 -12.69
CA PRO A 4 -27.30 37.95 -11.54
C PRO A 4 -26.11 37.08 -11.91
N VAL A 5 -24.92 37.52 -11.51
CA VAL A 5 -23.68 36.74 -11.49
C VAL A 5 -23.90 35.48 -10.64
N THR A 6 -24.17 34.36 -11.30
CA THR A 6 -24.07 33.05 -10.67
C THR A 6 -22.58 32.74 -10.63
N SER A 7 -21.92 33.10 -9.53
CA SER A 7 -20.59 32.57 -9.23
C SER A 7 -20.68 31.05 -9.36
N PRO A 8 -19.94 30.40 -10.27
CA PRO A 8 -19.82 28.96 -10.21
C PRO A 8 -19.21 28.65 -8.85
N ARG A 9 -19.99 27.97 -8.00
CA ARG A 9 -19.45 27.29 -6.83
C ARG A 9 -18.23 26.50 -7.36
N PRO A 10 -17.03 26.64 -6.78
CA PRO A 10 -15.95 25.71 -7.10
C PRO A 10 -16.51 24.30 -6.95
N PRO A 11 -16.18 23.34 -7.83
CA PRO A 11 -16.54 21.97 -7.56
C PRO A 11 -16.08 21.68 -6.13
N GLU A 12 -17.03 21.26 -5.29
CA GLU A 12 -16.69 20.66 -4.01
C GLU A 12 -15.62 19.62 -4.37
N PRO A 13 -14.47 19.55 -3.66
CA PRO A 13 -13.71 18.33 -3.73
C PRO A 13 -14.68 17.26 -3.25
N GLU A 14 -15.31 16.56 -4.20
CA GLU A 14 -15.57 15.15 -4.01
C GLU A 14 -14.30 14.66 -3.37
N GLU A 15 -14.45 14.13 -2.15
CA GLU A 15 -13.38 13.47 -1.44
C GLU A 15 -12.97 12.33 -2.37
N ASP A 16 -12.11 12.68 -3.34
CA ASP A 16 -11.43 11.83 -4.27
C ASP A 16 -10.48 11.13 -3.32
N ALA A 17 -11.02 10.13 -2.62
CA ALA A 17 -10.25 9.02 -2.13
C ALA A 17 -9.63 8.46 -3.42
N THR A 18 -8.55 9.10 -3.87
CA THR A 18 -7.73 8.61 -4.97
C THR A 18 -7.44 7.20 -4.52
N PRO A 19 -8.02 6.17 -5.18
CA PRO A 19 -7.93 4.82 -4.68
C PRO A 19 -6.45 4.55 -4.52
N LEU A 20 -6.04 4.24 -3.29
CA LEU A 20 -4.64 3.89 -3.04
C LEU A 20 -4.30 2.80 -4.05
N PRO A 21 -3.13 2.90 -4.73
CA PRO A 21 -2.83 2.03 -5.85
C PRO A 21 -2.96 0.57 -5.41
N ALA A 22 -3.89 -0.15 -6.04
CA ALA A 22 -4.12 -1.56 -5.74
C ALA A 22 -2.92 -2.38 -6.23
N THR A 23 -2.46 -3.31 -5.40
CA THR A 23 -1.43 -4.28 -5.80
C THR A 23 -2.11 -5.41 -6.55
N VAL A 24 -1.80 -5.55 -7.84
CA VAL A 24 -2.30 -6.65 -8.67
C VAL A 24 -1.29 -7.80 -8.63
N VAL A 25 -1.77 -9.01 -8.33
CA VAL A 25 -0.97 -10.23 -8.25
C VAL A 25 -1.45 -11.20 -9.31
N ASP A 26 -0.56 -11.57 -10.22
CA ASP A 26 -0.86 -12.58 -11.26
C ASP A 26 -0.60 -13.96 -10.67
N LEU A 27 -1.68 -14.69 -10.35
CA LEU A 27 -1.64 -16.04 -9.80
C LEU A 27 -1.94 -17.05 -10.91
N ALA A 28 -1.58 -18.31 -10.71
CA ALA A 28 -1.91 -19.37 -11.68
C ALA A 28 -3.43 -19.57 -11.82
N ALA A 29 -4.19 -19.26 -10.76
CA ALA A 29 -5.64 -19.28 -10.74
C ALA A 29 -6.30 -18.05 -11.41
N GLY A 30 -5.54 -16.98 -11.67
CA GLY A 30 -6.03 -15.71 -12.20
C GLY A 30 -5.47 -14.50 -11.45
N GLN A 31 -6.00 -13.33 -11.73
CA GLN A 31 -5.52 -12.10 -11.09
C GLN A 31 -6.23 -11.88 -9.76
N ALA A 32 -5.44 -11.65 -8.71
CA ALA A 32 -5.92 -11.15 -7.44
C ALA A 32 -5.57 -9.67 -7.29
N GLN A 33 -6.42 -8.90 -6.60
CA GLN A 33 -6.19 -7.48 -6.34
C GLN A 33 -6.22 -7.22 -4.84
N ILE A 34 -5.24 -6.46 -4.36
CA ILE A 34 -5.13 -6.04 -2.97
C ILE A 34 -5.28 -4.53 -2.93
N THR A 35 -6.39 -4.05 -2.40
CA THR A 35 -6.72 -2.63 -2.34
C THR A 35 -6.61 -2.15 -0.89
N PRO A 36 -5.72 -1.18 -0.58
CA PRO A 36 -5.68 -0.59 0.74
C PRO A 36 -6.95 0.26 0.97
N VAL A 37 -7.62 0.03 2.09
CA VAL A 37 -8.86 0.74 2.45
C VAL A 37 -8.82 1.15 3.91
N VAL A 38 -9.37 2.32 4.24
CA VAL A 38 -9.49 2.78 5.63
C VAL A 38 -10.91 2.51 6.10
N VAL A 39 -11.08 1.68 7.12
CA VAL A 39 -12.39 1.33 7.68
C VAL A 39 -12.41 1.70 9.16
N ASP A 40 -13.35 2.57 9.54
CA ASP A 40 -13.46 3.11 10.91
C ASP A 40 -12.17 3.81 11.43
N GLY A 41 -11.34 4.32 10.52
CA GLY A 41 -10.04 4.94 10.86
C GLY A 41 -8.90 3.94 11.06
N GLU A 42 -9.12 2.65 10.78
CA GLU A 42 -8.09 1.61 10.77
C GLU A 42 -7.70 1.25 9.33
N ASP A 43 -6.39 1.12 9.08
CA ASP A 43 -5.86 0.62 7.81
C ASP A 43 -6.21 -0.87 7.64
N ARG A 44 -6.97 -1.18 6.60
CA ARG A 44 -7.36 -2.54 6.20
C ARG A 44 -7.03 -2.77 4.74
N TYR A 45 -7.14 -4.02 4.30
CA TYR A 45 -6.92 -4.41 2.92
C TYR A 45 -8.12 -5.22 2.44
N GLU A 46 -8.74 -4.76 1.36
CA GLU A 46 -9.68 -5.55 0.61
C GLU A 46 -8.92 -6.44 -0.36
N ILE A 47 -9.27 -7.73 -0.41
CA ILE A 47 -8.62 -8.72 -1.27
C ILE A 47 -9.68 -9.32 -2.19
N GLU A 48 -9.58 -9.01 -3.47
CA GLU A 48 -10.38 -9.64 -4.52
C GLU A 48 -9.62 -10.86 -5.04
N LEU A 49 -10.20 -12.05 -4.85
CA LEU A 49 -9.62 -13.32 -5.30
C LEU A 49 -10.22 -13.73 -6.66
N PRO A 50 -9.48 -14.47 -7.49
CA PRO A 50 -10.03 -15.07 -8.70
C PRO A 50 -11.10 -16.12 -8.37
N ASP A 51 -12.05 -16.30 -9.28
CA ASP A 51 -13.12 -17.32 -9.14
C ASP A 51 -12.58 -18.76 -9.10
N ALA A 52 -11.38 -19.00 -9.63
CA ALA A 52 -10.75 -20.31 -9.61
C ALA A 52 -10.13 -20.60 -8.24
N PRO A 53 -10.16 -21.87 -7.78
CA PRO A 53 -9.59 -22.23 -6.49
C PRO A 53 -8.07 -22.00 -6.49
N LEU A 54 -7.58 -21.29 -5.47
CA LEU A 54 -6.16 -21.04 -5.26
C LEU A 54 -5.44 -22.33 -4.86
N ARG A 55 -4.22 -22.50 -5.37
CA ARG A 55 -3.28 -23.51 -4.92
C ARG A 55 -2.40 -22.97 -3.81
N GLU A 56 -1.64 -23.87 -3.18
CA GLU A 56 -0.72 -23.50 -2.10
C GLU A 56 0.31 -22.44 -2.55
N ASP A 57 0.89 -22.61 -3.74
CA ASP A 57 1.81 -21.63 -4.34
C ASP A 57 1.16 -20.25 -4.59
N ASP A 58 -0.12 -20.23 -4.96
CA ASP A 58 -0.86 -18.99 -5.19
C ASP A 58 -1.10 -18.26 -3.86
N VAL A 59 -1.42 -19.00 -2.79
CA VAL A 59 -1.60 -18.47 -1.44
C VAL A 59 -0.29 -17.90 -0.90
N GLU A 60 0.83 -18.58 -1.13
CA GLU A 60 2.15 -18.08 -0.73
C GLU A 60 2.50 -16.78 -1.48
N SER A 61 2.26 -16.74 -2.80
CA SER A 61 2.48 -15.55 -3.63
C SER A 61 1.62 -14.37 -3.18
N LEU A 62 0.35 -14.62 -2.87
CA LEU A 62 -0.57 -13.62 -2.34
C LEU A 62 -0.13 -13.09 -0.97
N ALA A 63 0.35 -13.97 -0.09
CA ALA A 63 0.86 -13.59 1.23
C ALA A 63 2.09 -12.68 1.13
N VAL A 64 3.02 -12.97 0.22
CA VAL A 64 4.18 -12.12 -0.05
C VAL A 64 3.76 -10.76 -0.59
N ALA A 65 2.82 -10.73 -1.54
CA ALA A 65 2.30 -9.49 -2.11
C ALA A 65 1.58 -8.63 -1.06
N LEU A 66 0.79 -9.25 -0.18
CA LEU A 66 0.12 -8.57 0.92
C LEU A 66 1.12 -8.02 1.95
N HIS A 67 2.18 -8.77 2.25
CA HIS A 67 3.26 -8.30 3.12
C HIS A 67 4.00 -7.11 2.50
N ALA A 68 4.29 -7.15 1.19
CA ALA A 68 4.90 -6.05 0.47
C ALA A 68 4.00 -4.80 0.43
N ALA A 69 2.69 -4.98 0.27
CA ALA A 69 1.72 -3.88 0.34
C ALA A 69 1.68 -3.24 1.73
N GLN A 70 1.77 -4.04 2.81
CA GLN A 70 1.79 -3.56 4.20
C GLN A 70 3.11 -2.90 4.60
N ALA A 71 4.23 -3.37 4.08
CA ALA A 71 5.55 -2.82 4.40
C ALA A 71 5.75 -1.38 3.88
N GLY A 72 4.80 -0.86 3.10
CA GLY A 72 4.96 0.38 2.36
C GLY A 72 6.03 0.24 1.29
N SER A 73 6.27 1.32 0.53
CA SER A 73 7.38 1.37 -0.42
C SER A 73 8.67 1.07 0.33
N ALA A 74 9.18 -0.16 0.22
CA ALA A 74 10.43 -0.56 0.83
C ALA A 74 11.48 0.43 0.33
N VAL A 75 11.85 1.38 1.19
CA VAL A 75 12.98 2.26 0.92
C VAL A 75 14.15 1.30 0.90
N LEU A 76 14.71 1.09 -0.28
CA LEU A 76 16.00 0.42 -0.43
C LEU A 76 17.01 1.32 0.27
N VAL A 77 17.18 1.11 1.57
CA VAL A 77 18.28 1.69 2.31
C VAL A 77 19.51 0.98 1.79
N ASP A 78 20.40 1.74 1.17
CA ASP A 78 21.68 1.20 0.74
C ASP A 78 22.35 0.55 1.97
N VAL A 79 22.81 -0.69 1.83
CA VAL A 79 23.38 -1.44 2.96
C VAL A 79 24.58 -0.68 3.55
N GLU A 80 25.30 0.09 2.72
CA GLU A 80 26.38 0.96 3.16
C GLU A 80 25.86 2.11 4.05
N ASP A 81 24.71 2.70 3.70
CA ASP A 81 24.05 3.76 4.48
C ASP A 81 23.46 3.23 5.80
N TYR A 82 22.88 2.02 5.79
CA TYR A 82 22.39 1.38 7.03
C TYR A 82 23.53 1.04 8.01
N ILE A 83 24.67 0.54 7.50
CA ILE A 83 25.82 0.22 8.35
C ILE A 83 26.44 1.52 8.92
N GLU A 84 26.47 2.61 8.15
CA GLU A 84 26.95 3.91 8.61
C GLU A 84 25.99 4.54 9.65
N ALA A 85 24.67 4.40 9.45
CA ALA A 85 23.64 4.94 10.33
C ALA A 85 23.49 4.19 11.66
N VAL A 86 23.61 2.86 11.64
CA VAL A 86 23.48 2.03 12.85
C VAL A 86 24.79 2.00 13.65
N GLY A 87 25.92 2.24 12.97
CA GLY A 87 27.26 2.11 13.54
C GLY A 87 27.53 0.68 14.03
N PRO A 88 28.80 0.23 14.08
CA PRO A 88 29.09 -0.96 14.88
C PRO A 88 28.62 -0.67 16.32
N PRO A 89 28.00 -1.63 17.05
CA PRO A 89 27.90 -1.49 18.49
C PRO A 89 29.32 -1.26 18.97
N GLY A 90 29.61 -0.04 19.44
CA GLY A 90 30.91 0.26 20.01
C GLY A 90 31.18 -0.81 21.07
N PRO A 91 32.41 -1.36 21.16
CA PRO A 91 32.71 -2.27 22.26
C PRO A 91 32.30 -1.56 23.55
N ASP A 92 31.39 -2.17 24.33
CA ASP A 92 31.01 -1.69 25.64
C ASP A 92 32.29 -1.28 26.37
N PRO A 93 32.48 0.02 26.70
CA PRO A 93 33.63 0.42 27.47
C PRO A 93 33.44 -0.14 28.87
N GLU A 94 34.12 -1.24 29.14
CA GLU A 94 34.54 -1.78 30.44
C GLU A 94 33.57 -1.53 31.61
N GLN A 95 32.94 -2.61 32.09
CA GLN A 95 32.65 -2.79 33.52
C GLN A 95 33.13 -4.17 33.96
#